data_AF-A0A1C4V7E5-F1
#
_entry.id   AF-A0A1C4V7E5-F1
#
_cell.length_a   1.000
_cell.length_b   1.000
_cell.length_c   1.000
_cell.angle_alpha   90.00
_cell.angle_beta   90.00
_cell.angle_gamma   90.00
#
_symmetry.space_group_name_H-M   'P 1'
#
loop_
_entity.id
_entity.type
_entity.pdbx_description
1 polymer ?
#
loop_
_entity_poly.entity_id
_entity_poly.type
_entity_poly.pdbx_seq_one_letter_code
_entity_poly.pdbx_strand_id
1 'polypeptide(L)' 'MARFGLRDWRQQDAQYVIRHTRRDVGADSYLRVRGTSTDEAEPLADGLESPWRDLWFYSNPVFVRVR' A
#
# COMPACT_ATOMS: atom_id res chain seq x y z
N MET A 1 -2.86 -9.47 4.16
CA MET A 1 -2.78 -8.39 3.13
C MET A 1 -1.51 -8.58 2.30
N ALA A 2 -1.46 -8.07 1.06
CA ALA A 2 -0.21 -8.08 0.29
C ALA A 2 0.70 -6.96 0.82
N ARG A 3 2.01 -7.21 0.88
CA ARG A 3 3.03 -6.23 1.30
C ARG A 3 4.11 -6.15 0.23
N PHE A 4 4.66 -4.97 0.03
CA PHE A 4 5.67 -4.70 -0.99
C PHE A 4 6.80 -3.89 -0.37
N GLY A 5 8.02 -4.36 -0.53
CA GLY A 5 9.24 -3.67 -0.13
C GLY A 5 10.05 -3.22 -1.33
N LEU A 6 11.26 -2.71 -1.08
CA LEU A 6 12.18 -2.21 -2.13
C LEU A 6 12.39 -3.20 -3.29
N ARG A 7 12.36 -4.51 -3.00
CA ARG A 7 12.62 -5.56 -3.98
C ARG A 7 11.43 -5.85 -4.92
N ASP A 8 10.25 -5.33 -4.62
CA ASP A 8 9.04 -5.53 -5.44
C ASP A 8 8.87 -4.44 -6.52
N TRP A 9 9.48 -3.28 -6.31
CA TRP A 9 9.42 -2.16 -7.24
C TRP A 9 10.21 -2.45 -8.51
N ARG A 10 9.64 -2.03 -9.64
CA ARG A 10 10.29 -2.07 -10.96
C ARG A 10 10.17 -0.70 -11.60
N GLN A 11 11.28 -0.15 -12.07
CA GLN A 11 11.27 1.05 -12.88
C GLN A 11 10.79 0.71 -14.30
N GLN A 12 9.78 1.43 -14.78
CA GLN A 12 9.24 1.35 -16.14
C GLN A 12 9.13 2.78 -16.67
N ASP A 13 10.01 3.14 -17.59
CA ASP A 13 10.17 4.51 -18.09
C ASP A 13 10.35 5.53 -16.94
N ALA A 14 9.43 6.48 -16.83
CA ALA A 14 9.40 7.50 -15.79
C ALA A 14 8.62 7.08 -14.52
N GLN A 15 8.20 5.82 -14.41
CA GLN A 15 7.33 5.33 -13.33
C GLN A 15 7.98 4.21 -12.53
N TYR A 16 7.65 4.15 -11.24
CA TYR A 16 7.90 2.98 -10.39
C TYR A 16 6.61 2.17 -10.28
N VAL A 17 6.69 0.88 -10.58
CA VAL A 17 5.53 -0.01 -10.73
C VAL A 17 5.67 -1.23 -9.83
N ILE A 18 4.59 -1.53 -9.10
CA ILE A 18 4.33 -2.83 -8.48
C ILE A 18 3.17 -3.48 -9.23
N ARG A 19 3.28 -4.78 -9.53
CA ARG A 19 2.19 -5.58 -10.09
C ARG A 19 1.76 -6.64 -9.09
N HIS A 20 0.46 -6.69 -8.80
CA HIS A 20 -0.13 -7.66 -7.89
C HIS A 20 -1.44 -8.19 -8.46
N THR A 21 -1.62 -9.51 -8.40
CA THR A 21 -2.87 -10.16 -8.83
C THR A 21 -3.63 -10.65 -7.61
N ARG A 22 -4.84 -10.13 -7.40
CA ARG A 22 -5.83 -10.73 -6.49
C ARG A 22 -6.55 -11.85 -7.23
N ARG A 23 -6.34 -13.10 -6.78
CA ARG A 23 -7.09 -14.28 -7.23
C ARG A 23 -8.31 -14.47 -6.33
N ASP A 24 -9.25 -15.30 -6.80
CA ASP A 24 -10.39 -15.79 -6.02
C ASP A 24 -11.28 -14.67 -5.45
N VAL A 25 -11.52 -13.64 -6.26
CA VAL A 25 -12.40 -12.52 -5.89
C VAL A 25 -13.86 -12.97 -6.00
N GLY A 26 -14.42 -13.46 -4.89
CA GLY A 26 -15.78 -13.99 -4.82
C GLY A 26 -16.83 -13.05 -4.22
N ALA A 27 -16.44 -11.85 -3.79
CA ALA A 27 -17.34 -10.87 -3.16
C ALA A 27 -16.95 -9.43 -3.51
N ASP A 28 -17.95 -8.55 -3.46
CA ASP A 28 -17.75 -7.10 -3.55
C ASP A 28 -16.72 -6.64 -2.51
N SER A 29 -15.79 -5.80 -2.93
CA SER A 29 -14.67 -5.37 -2.10
C SER A 29 -14.13 -4.01 -2.55
N TYR A 30 -13.21 -3.44 -1.77
CA TYR A 30 -12.40 -2.33 -2.21
C TYR A 30 -10.92 -2.62 -1.95
N LEU A 31 -10.07 -2.04 -2.79
CA LEU A 31 -8.63 -2.07 -2.66
C LEU A 31 -8.14 -0.66 -2.39
N ARG A 32 -7.28 -0.51 -1.38
CA ARG A 32 -6.60 0.75 -1.07
C ARG A 32 -5.12 0.44 -0.88
N VAL A 33 -4.27 1.25 -1.50
CA VAL A 33 -2.84 1.22 -1.25
C VAL A 33 -2.55 2.20 -0.12
N ARG A 34 -1.81 1.75 0.88
CA ARG A 34 -1.23 2.59 1.93
C ARG A 34 0.25 2.27 2.04
N GLY A 35 1.01 3.17 2.63
CA GLY A 35 2.38 2.89 3.03
C GLY A 35 2.93 3.96 3.93
N THR A 36 4.15 3.72 4.37
CA THR A 36 4.95 4.62 5.20
C THR A 36 6.32 4.84 4.56
N SER A 37 7.00 5.93 4.91
CA SER A 37 8.43 6.14 4.63
C SER A 37 9.36 5.39 5.57
N THR A 38 8.83 4.70 6.59
CA THR A 38 9.59 3.96 7.60
C THR A 38 9.42 2.44 7.43
N ASP A 39 10.03 1.66 8.32
CA ASP A 39 9.82 0.21 8.39
C ASP A 39 8.54 -0.16 9.19
N GLU A 40 7.78 0.83 9.65
CA GLU A 40 6.57 0.62 10.45
C GLU A 40 5.39 0.18 9.58
N ALA A 41 5.13 -1.13 9.56
CA ALA A 41 4.15 -1.70 8.66
C ALA A 41 2.68 -1.45 9.08
N GLU A 42 2.46 -1.02 10.33
CA GLU A 42 1.16 -0.79 10.98
C GLU A 42 1.29 0.34 12.00
N PRO A 43 0.34 1.29 12.07
CA PRO A 43 0.42 2.40 13.00
C PRO A 43 0.31 1.90 14.44
N LEU A 44 1.35 2.14 15.22
CA LEU A 44 1.36 1.91 16.66
C LEU A 44 0.94 3.17 17.42
N ALA A 45 0.89 3.08 18.74
CA ALA A 45 0.67 4.27 19.56
C ALA A 45 1.93 5.15 19.48
N ASP A 46 1.77 6.39 19.04
CA ASP A 46 2.87 7.34 18.85
C ASP A 46 3.71 7.49 20.13
N GLY A 47 5.02 7.27 19.98
CA GLY A 47 6.03 7.63 20.97
C GLY A 47 6.53 9.07 20.80
N LEU A 48 7.82 9.28 21.05
CA LEU A 48 8.51 10.52 20.67
C LEU A 48 9.01 10.42 19.22
N GLU A 49 8.09 10.48 18.27
CA GLU A 49 8.40 10.36 16.84
C GLU A 49 8.34 11.71 16.12
N SER A 50 9.12 11.83 15.05
CA SER A 50 9.12 13.06 14.24
C SER A 50 8.04 12.94 13.17
N PRO A 51 7.04 13.86 13.13
CA PRO A 51 5.94 13.77 12.17
C PRO A 51 6.38 13.94 10.71
N TRP A 52 7.59 14.45 10.49
CA TRP A 52 8.18 14.65 9.16
C TRP A 52 9.02 13.46 8.69
N ARG A 53 9.37 12.54 9.60
CA ARG A 53 10.12 11.32 9.27
C ARG A 53 9.23 10.08 9.20
N ASP A 54 8.10 10.09 9.89
CA ASP A 54 7.08 9.05 9.81
C ASP A 54 5.90 9.50 8.93
N LEU A 55 6.13 9.52 7.62
CA LEU A 55 5.13 9.96 6.65
C LEU A 55 4.28 8.77 6.22
N TRP A 56 2.97 8.88 6.44
CA TRP A 56 1.98 7.94 5.95
C TRP A 56 1.29 8.48 4.71
N PHE A 57 1.05 7.60 3.73
CA PHE A 57 0.24 7.93 2.58
C PHE A 57 -0.88 6.91 2.39
N TYR A 58 -1.95 7.39 1.78
CA TYR A 58 -3.10 6.58 1.44
C TYR A 58 -3.64 6.96 0.07
N SER A 59 -3.84 5.97 -0.79
CA SER A 59 -4.54 6.18 -2.06
C SER A 59 -6.04 6.34 -1.83
N ASN A 60 -6.72 6.85 -2.85
CA ASN A 60 -8.17 6.70 -2.95
C ASN A 60 -8.50 5.19 -3.10
N PRO A 61 -9.60 4.71 -2.49
CA PRO A 61 -10.02 3.33 -2.66
C PRO A 61 -10.55 3.09 -4.09
N VAL A 62 -10.27 1.90 -4.61
CA VAL A 62 -10.84 1.39 -5.86
C VAL A 62 -11.82 0.27 -5.51
N PHE A 63 -13.07 0.40 -5.94
CA PHE A 63 -14.12 -0.57 -5.66
C PHE A 63 -14.16 -1.66 -6.74
N VAL A 64 -14.26 -2.90 -6.31
CA VAL A 64 -14.41 -4.08 -7.15
C VAL A 64 -15.78 -4.68 -6.88
N ARG A 65 -16.60 -4.82 -7.92
CA ARG A 65 -17.91 -5.48 -7.83
C ARG A 65 -17.86 -6.80 -8.59
N VAL A 66 -18.34 -7.86 -7.96
CA VAL A 66 -18.45 -9.20 -8.55
C VAL A 66 -19.91 -9.38 -9.00
N ARG A 67 -20.10 -9.95 -10.19
CA ARG A 67 -21.42 -10.27 -10.75
C ARG A 67 -21.52 -11.75 -11.00
#